data_AF-A0A142KX56-F1
#
_entry.id   AF-A0A142KX56-F1
#
_cell.length_a   1.000
_cell.length_b   1.000
_cell.length_c   1.000
_cell.angle_alpha   90.00
_cell.angle_beta   90.00
_cell.angle_gamma   90.00
#
_symmetry.space_group_name_H-M   'P 1'
#
loop_
_entity.id
_entity.type
_entity.pdbx_description
1 polymer ?
#
loop_
_entity_poly.entity_id
_entity_poly.type
_entity_poly.pdbx_seq_one_letter_code
_entity_poly.pdbx_strand_id
1 'polypeptide(L)'
;TFLDMDPTDHMQQRSMVEPTFSTKAVMNLQLYIRKTVDDLLDLMNQKGCANGPVDLVKEFGLPVPSYIMFTLLGVPFKDLGYIMRPNPIGTNGGSSAGESSAAYWEVLFYLVFLVMHRLLQPNDDIISKVFFEQVKPGNIDKSEVVPFAFLLLV
;
A
#
# COMPACT_ATOMS: atom_id res chain seq x y z
N THR A 1 -3.83 -2.62 -15.78
CA THR A 1 -4.07 -3.73 -14.82
C THR A 1 -5.54 -4.07 -14.87
N PHE A 2 -6.10 -4.90 -13.98
CA PHE A 2 -7.53 -5.23 -14.02
C PHE A 2 -8.44 -4.01 -13.94
N LEU A 3 -7.96 -2.87 -13.43
CA LEU A 3 -8.67 -1.60 -13.46
C LEU A 3 -9.16 -1.21 -14.87
N ASP A 4 -8.37 -1.54 -15.90
CA ASP A 4 -8.59 -1.13 -17.29
C ASP A 4 -8.95 -2.32 -18.21
N MET A 5 -9.28 -3.48 -17.64
CA MET A 5 -9.60 -4.69 -18.39
C MET A 5 -11.11 -4.89 -18.52
N ASP A 6 -11.54 -5.50 -19.61
CA ASP A 6 -12.91 -5.98 -19.79
C ASP A 6 -13.12 -7.38 -19.15
N PRO A 7 -14.36 -7.81 -18.90
CA PRO A 7 -14.66 -9.22 -18.64
C PRO A 7 -14.21 -10.10 -19.83
N THR A 8 -13.64 -11.28 -19.64
CA THR A 8 -13.40 -12.05 -18.40
C THR A 8 -12.10 -11.73 -17.68
N ASP A 9 -11.18 -11.05 -18.36
CA ASP A 9 -9.80 -10.85 -17.90
C ASP A 9 -9.74 -10.03 -16.62
N HIS A 10 -10.61 -9.02 -16.50
CA HIS A 10 -10.80 -8.26 -15.26
C HIS A 10 -11.00 -9.16 -14.04
N MET A 11 -11.93 -10.12 -14.13
CA MET A 11 -12.24 -10.99 -13.00
C MET A 11 -11.13 -12.00 -12.74
N GLN A 12 -10.48 -12.51 -13.79
CA GLN A 12 -9.34 -13.42 -13.62
C GLN A 12 -8.23 -12.76 -12.82
N GLN A 13 -7.78 -11.56 -13.22
CA GLN A 13 -6.70 -10.87 -12.51
C GLN A 13 -7.15 -10.33 -11.13
N ARG A 14 -8.37 -9.79 -11.00
CA ARG A 14 -8.90 -9.31 -9.70
C ARG A 14 -9.01 -10.43 -8.65
N SER A 15 -9.39 -11.64 -9.07
CA SER A 15 -9.54 -12.79 -8.15
C SER A 15 -8.24 -13.19 -7.44
N MET A 16 -7.08 -12.79 -7.98
CA MET A 16 -5.76 -13.08 -7.40
C MET A 16 -5.51 -12.35 -6.07
N VAL A 17 -6.25 -11.27 -5.79
CA VAL A 17 -6.08 -10.45 -4.56
C VAL A 17 -7.35 -10.33 -3.73
N GLU A 18 -8.50 -10.58 -4.32
CA GLU A 18 -9.81 -10.52 -3.68
C GLU A 18 -9.89 -11.25 -2.32
N PRO A 19 -9.26 -12.42 -2.11
CA PRO A 19 -9.31 -13.11 -0.80
C PRO A 19 -8.80 -12.25 0.37
N THR A 20 -7.82 -11.38 0.12
CA THR A 20 -7.25 -10.45 1.14
C THR A 20 -8.26 -9.38 1.57
N PHE A 21 -9.23 -9.07 0.71
CA PHE A 21 -10.25 -8.05 0.92
C PHE A 21 -11.63 -8.63 1.23
N SER A 22 -11.74 -9.94 1.39
CA SER A 22 -12.99 -10.59 1.80
C SER A 22 -13.44 -10.10 3.18
N THR A 23 -14.75 -10.13 3.46
CA THR A 23 -15.30 -9.72 4.78
C THR A 23 -14.61 -10.43 5.94
N LYS A 24 -14.34 -11.74 5.78
CA LYS A 24 -13.63 -12.54 6.78
C LYS A 24 -12.19 -12.06 7.00
N ALA A 25 -11.46 -11.77 5.92
CA ALA A 25 -10.10 -11.25 6.01
C ALA A 25 -10.08 -9.87 6.68
N VAL A 26 -10.98 -8.97 6.30
CA VAL A 26 -11.10 -7.63 6.91
C VAL A 26 -11.44 -7.72 8.40
N MET A 27 -12.33 -8.63 8.81
CA MET A 27 -12.63 -8.86 10.23
C MET A 27 -11.39 -9.33 11.00
N ASN A 28 -10.54 -10.17 10.41
CA ASN A 28 -9.29 -10.60 11.04
C ASN A 28 -8.28 -9.45 11.20
N LEU A 29 -8.37 -8.41 10.37
CA LEU A 29 -7.54 -7.21 10.46
C LEU A 29 -8.04 -6.21 11.51
N GLN A 30 -9.21 -6.42 12.13
CA GLN A 30 -9.82 -5.44 13.03
C GLN A 30 -8.91 -4.99 14.18
N LEU A 31 -8.19 -5.91 14.82
CA LEU A 31 -7.26 -5.58 15.90
C LEU A 31 -6.07 -4.77 15.41
N TYR A 32 -5.56 -5.10 14.23
CA TYR A 32 -4.47 -4.38 13.59
C TYR A 32 -4.91 -2.96 13.20
N ILE A 33 -6.05 -2.82 12.52
CA ILE A 33 -6.62 -1.52 12.14
C ILE A 33 -6.87 -0.65 13.37
N ARG A 34 -7.45 -1.21 14.44
CA ARG A 34 -7.66 -0.49 15.70
C ARG A 34 -6.33 0.00 16.27
N LYS A 35 -5.33 -0.88 16.35
CA LYS A 35 -4.01 -0.50 16.85
C LYS A 35 -3.38 0.63 16.02
N THR A 36 -3.45 0.55 14.69
CA THR A 36 -2.94 1.60 13.80
C THR A 36 -3.62 2.95 14.07
N VAL A 37 -4.94 2.95 14.24
CA VAL A 37 -5.70 4.16 14.58
C VAL A 37 -5.30 4.70 15.96
N ASP A 38 -5.24 3.84 16.97
CA ASP A 38 -4.89 4.21 18.34
C ASP A 38 -3.47 4.82 18.40
N ASP A 39 -2.49 4.16 17.77
CA ASP A 39 -1.10 4.63 17.73
C ASP A 39 -0.99 6.01 17.03
N LEU A 40 -1.75 6.24 15.95
CA LEU A 40 -1.76 7.54 15.24
C LEU A 40 -2.44 8.64 16.06
N LEU A 41 -3.51 8.33 16.79
CA LEU A 41 -4.14 9.28 17.70
C LEU A 41 -3.21 9.64 18.86
N ASP A 42 -2.48 8.66 19.41
CA ASP A 42 -1.50 8.90 20.46
C ASP A 42 -0.36 9.82 19.98
N LEU A 43 0.15 9.62 18.76
CA LEU A 43 1.14 10.50 18.16
C LEU A 43 0.61 11.93 17.98
N MET A 44 -0.64 12.08 17.52
CA MET A 44 -1.26 13.39 17.36
C MET A 44 -1.49 14.09 18.71
N ASN A 45 -1.88 13.34 19.74
CA ASN A 45 -2.03 13.85 21.11
C ASN A 45 -0.69 14.30 21.70
N GLN A 46 0.38 13.52 21.51
CA GLN A 46 1.73 13.86 21.98
C GLN A 46 2.28 15.12 21.28
N LYS A 47 2.02 15.26 19.97
CA LYS A 47 2.36 16.46 19.22
C LYS A 47 1.66 17.70 19.76
N GLY A 48 0.39 17.54 20.14
CA GLY A 48 -0.46 18.60 20.68
C GLY A 48 -0.77 19.70 19.67
N CYS A 49 -1.56 20.69 20.11
CA CYS A 49 -1.95 21.86 19.31
C CYS A 49 -1.65 23.18 20.03
N ALA A 50 -0.73 23.17 21.01
CA ALA A 50 -0.39 24.35 21.80
C ALA A 50 0.15 25.51 20.95
N ASN A 51 0.79 25.20 19.81
CA ASN A 51 1.38 26.18 18.89
C ASN A 51 0.48 26.50 17.68
N GLY A 52 -0.77 26.04 17.67
CA GLY A 52 -1.71 26.28 16.58
C GLY A 52 -2.48 25.03 16.12
N PRO A 53 -3.40 25.19 15.15
CA PRO A 53 -4.20 24.09 14.64
C PRO A 53 -3.33 23.02 13.95
N VAL A 54 -3.84 21.79 13.97
CA VAL A 54 -3.23 20.64 13.27
C VAL A 54 -4.03 20.30 12.03
N ASP A 55 -3.35 19.84 10.97
CA ASP A 55 -3.98 19.34 9.75
C ASP A 55 -4.38 17.88 9.94
N LEU A 56 -5.67 17.63 10.21
CA LEU A 56 -6.17 16.28 10.46
C LEU A 56 -5.96 15.34 9.26
N VAL A 57 -5.98 15.86 8.02
CA VAL A 57 -5.74 15.04 6.82
C VAL A 57 -4.30 14.57 6.82
N LYS A 58 -3.36 15.49 7.02
CA LYS A 58 -1.93 15.14 7.06
C LYS A 58 -1.54 14.25 8.24
N GLU A 59 -2.06 14.55 9.43
CA GLU A 59 -1.62 13.90 10.66
C GLU A 59 -2.35 12.57 10.94
N PHE A 60 -3.53 12.34 10.35
CA PHE A 60 -4.35 11.16 10.63
C PHE A 60 -5.01 10.57 9.38
N GLY A 61 -5.72 11.38 8.59
CA GLY A 61 -6.52 10.92 7.45
C GLY A 61 -5.72 10.22 6.35
N LEU A 62 -4.54 10.74 6.01
CA LEU A 62 -3.60 10.12 5.06
C LEU A 62 -2.84 8.94 5.70
N PRO A 63 -2.29 9.06 6.93
CA PRO A 63 -1.56 7.95 7.53
C PRO A 63 -2.34 6.65 7.74
N VAL A 64 -3.60 6.72 8.17
CA VAL A 64 -4.41 5.54 8.50
C VAL A 64 -4.51 4.54 7.33
N PRO A 65 -5.07 4.89 6.16
CA PRO A 65 -5.20 3.95 5.05
C PRO A 65 -3.83 3.52 4.50
N SER A 66 -2.85 4.43 4.45
CA SER A 66 -1.52 4.11 3.93
C SER A 66 -0.78 3.09 4.80
N TYR A 67 -0.76 3.23 6.14
CA TYR A 67 -0.13 2.24 7.03
C TYR A 67 -0.77 0.87 6.91
N ILE A 68 -2.09 0.82 6.77
CA ILE A 68 -2.81 -0.44 6.60
C ILE A 68 -2.39 -1.09 5.28
N MET A 69 -2.45 -0.34 4.17
CA MET A 69 -2.26 -0.90 2.85
C MET A 69 -0.79 -1.29 2.59
N PHE A 70 0.17 -0.46 3.00
CA PHE A 70 1.58 -0.81 2.92
C PHE A 70 1.92 -2.07 3.73
N THR A 71 1.33 -2.24 4.91
CA THR A 71 1.54 -3.45 5.72
C THR A 71 0.97 -4.69 5.03
N LEU A 72 -0.21 -4.60 4.43
CA LEU A 72 -0.80 -5.70 3.65
C LEU A 72 0.04 -6.07 2.41
N LEU A 73 0.71 -5.09 1.80
CA LEU A 73 1.66 -5.35 0.71
C LEU A 73 2.99 -5.94 1.19
N GLY A 74 3.29 -5.89 2.48
CA GLY A 74 4.52 -6.44 3.07
C GLY A 74 5.60 -5.41 3.37
N VAL A 75 5.30 -4.12 3.31
CA VAL A 75 6.25 -3.08 3.72
C VAL A 75 6.58 -3.23 5.20
N PRO A 76 7.87 -3.33 5.60
CA PRO A 76 8.26 -3.32 6.99
C PRO A 76 7.91 -1.99 7.67
N PHE A 77 7.45 -2.04 8.92
CA PHE A 77 7.04 -0.86 9.68
C PHE A 77 8.08 0.28 9.68
N LYS A 78 9.38 -0.08 9.80
CA LYS A 78 10.50 0.86 9.77
C LYS A 78 10.63 1.68 8.48
N ASP A 79 10.09 1.19 7.36
CA ASP A 79 10.18 1.82 6.05
C ASP A 79 8.97 2.73 5.78
N LEU A 80 7.88 2.60 6.55
CA LEU A 80 6.66 3.40 6.38
C LEU A 80 6.95 4.90 6.48
N GLY A 81 7.79 5.31 7.44
CA GLY A 81 8.18 6.71 7.59
C GLY A 81 8.95 7.28 6.40
N TYR A 82 9.68 6.43 5.65
CA TYR A 82 10.40 6.82 4.43
C TYR A 82 9.43 6.95 3.26
N ILE A 83 8.59 5.94 3.03
CA ILE A 83 7.67 5.87 1.88
C ILE A 83 6.54 6.90 2.00
N MET A 84 6.11 7.16 3.23
CA MET A 84 5.02 8.10 3.52
C MET A 84 5.50 9.48 3.95
N ARG A 85 6.78 9.79 3.69
CA ARG A 85 7.17 11.21 3.72
C ARG A 85 6.20 11.98 2.84
N PRO A 86 5.85 13.23 3.20
CA PRO A 86 4.99 14.08 2.39
C PRO A 86 5.63 14.23 1.02
N ASN A 87 5.22 13.35 0.12
CA ASN A 87 5.61 13.32 -1.26
C ASN A 87 4.27 13.48 -1.97
N PRO A 88 4.12 14.46 -2.86
CA PRO A 88 2.88 14.64 -3.57
C PRO A 88 2.67 13.44 -4.51
N ILE A 89 2.05 12.38 -4.03
CA ILE A 89 1.64 11.27 -4.88
C ILE A 89 0.43 11.76 -5.67
N GLY A 90 0.66 12.52 -6.75
CA GLY A 90 -0.22 12.81 -7.90
C GLY A 90 -1.66 13.27 -7.67
N THR A 91 -2.14 13.34 -6.43
CA THR A 91 -3.54 13.52 -6.04
C THR A 91 -3.73 14.79 -5.21
N ASN A 92 -2.63 15.37 -4.70
CA ASN A 92 -2.62 16.71 -4.13
C ASN A 92 -2.63 17.74 -5.27
N GLY A 93 -3.77 18.40 -5.48
CA GLY A 93 -3.97 19.41 -6.52
C GLY A 93 -3.05 20.65 -6.48
N GLY A 94 -2.13 20.74 -5.51
CA GLY A 94 -1.12 21.80 -5.41
C GLY A 94 0.30 21.40 -5.86
N SER A 95 0.49 20.19 -6.37
CA SER A 95 1.81 19.64 -6.68
C SER A 95 2.20 19.85 -8.13
N SER A 96 3.48 20.07 -8.41
CA SER A 96 3.94 20.10 -9.79
C SER A 96 3.91 18.70 -10.42
N ALA A 97 3.85 18.65 -11.75
CA ALA A 97 3.94 17.39 -12.50
C ALA A 97 5.28 16.67 -12.23
N GLY A 98 6.37 17.42 -12.04
CA GLY A 98 7.69 16.88 -11.73
C GLY A 98 7.74 16.19 -10.37
N GLU A 99 7.20 16.82 -9.33
CA GLU A 99 7.16 16.23 -7.98
C GLU A 99 6.26 14.99 -7.94
N SER A 100 5.12 15.03 -8.64
CA SER A 100 4.21 13.89 -8.75
C SER A 100 4.85 12.68 -9.43
N SER A 101 5.62 12.93 -10.49
CA SER A 101 6.40 11.90 -11.18
C SER A 101 7.51 11.32 -10.30
N ALA A 102 8.22 12.16 -9.54
CA ALA A 102 9.27 11.70 -8.64
C ALA A 102 8.72 10.80 -7.52
N ALA A 103 7.61 11.19 -6.89
CA ALA A 103 6.94 10.40 -5.86
C ALA A 103 6.45 9.04 -6.41
N TYR A 104 5.87 9.05 -7.60
CA TYR A 104 5.46 7.84 -8.31
C TYR A 104 6.63 6.85 -8.51
N TRP A 105 7.76 7.33 -9.03
CA TRP A 105 8.94 6.50 -9.26
C TRP A 105 9.56 6.00 -7.96
N GLU A 106 9.60 6.79 -6.90
CA GLU A 106 10.10 6.37 -5.59
C GLU A 106 9.32 5.16 -5.05
N VAL A 107 7.98 5.21 -5.11
CA VAL A 107 7.13 4.08 -4.70
C VAL A 107 7.34 2.87 -5.59
N LEU A 108 7.42 3.04 -6.92
CA LEU A 108 7.70 1.93 -7.82
C LEU A 108 9.03 1.26 -7.54
N PHE A 109 10.11 2.03 -7.37
CA PHE A 109 11.42 1.47 -7.06
C PHE A 109 11.43 0.73 -5.73
N TYR A 110 10.71 1.24 -4.73
CA TYR A 110 10.54 0.54 -3.47
C TYR A 110 9.80 -0.79 -3.65
N LEU A 111 8.69 -0.82 -4.40
CA LEU A 111 7.96 -2.05 -4.68
C LEU A 111 8.81 -3.07 -5.44
N VAL A 112 9.63 -2.65 -6.40
CA VAL A 112 10.60 -3.53 -7.08
C VAL A 112 11.54 -4.17 -6.06
N PHE A 113 12.14 -3.37 -5.17
CA PHE A 113 13.02 -3.89 -4.12
C PHE A 113 12.30 -4.87 -3.20
N LEU A 114 11.08 -4.54 -2.78
CA LEU A 114 10.26 -5.38 -1.91
C LEU A 114 9.92 -6.72 -2.57
N VAL A 115 9.50 -6.71 -3.84
CA VAL A 115 9.25 -7.94 -4.61
C VAL A 115 10.51 -8.80 -4.64
N MET A 116 11.66 -8.24 -4.99
CA MET A 116 12.94 -8.97 -5.04
C MET A 116 13.31 -9.59 -3.69
N HIS A 117 13.08 -8.87 -2.59
CA HIS A 117 13.27 -9.41 -1.25
C HIS A 117 12.33 -10.58 -0.95
N ARG A 118 11.05 -10.49 -1.33
CA ARG A 118 10.06 -11.56 -1.14
C ARG A 118 10.32 -12.81 -1.97
N LEU A 119 11.06 -12.68 -3.08
CA LEU A 119 11.52 -13.84 -3.85
C LEU A 119 12.46 -14.74 -3.03
N LEU A 120 13.27 -14.12 -2.17
CA LEU A 120 14.27 -14.81 -1.35
C LEU A 120 13.72 -15.17 0.03
N GLN A 121 12.90 -14.29 0.61
CA GLN A 121 12.32 -14.44 1.93
C GLN A 121 10.82 -14.11 1.88
N PRO A 122 9.98 -15.11 1.57
CA PRO A 122 8.53 -14.95 1.53
C PRO A 122 7.97 -14.58 2.89
N ASN A 123 6.86 -13.86 2.92
CA ASN A 123 6.14 -13.52 4.14
C ASN A 123 4.62 -13.64 3.91
N ASP A 124 3.81 -13.46 4.96
CA ASP A 124 2.35 -13.45 4.84
C ASP A 124 1.85 -12.07 4.39
N ASP A 125 2.09 -11.74 3.12
CA ASP A 125 1.65 -10.49 2.49
C ASP A 125 1.17 -10.69 1.05
N ILE A 126 0.49 -9.68 0.50
CA ILE A 126 -0.09 -9.73 -0.85
C ILE A 126 1.00 -10.00 -1.91
N ILE A 127 2.16 -9.34 -1.81
CA ILE A 127 3.24 -9.51 -2.78
C ILE A 127 3.73 -10.96 -2.81
N SER A 128 3.94 -11.57 -1.63
CA SER A 128 4.34 -12.98 -1.55
C SER A 128 3.25 -13.89 -2.11
N LYS A 129 1.98 -13.70 -1.72
CA LYS A 129 0.86 -14.52 -2.20
C LYS A 129 0.74 -14.47 -3.72
N VAL A 130 0.72 -13.28 -4.31
CA VAL A 130 0.65 -13.11 -5.77
C VAL A 130 1.83 -13.79 -6.45
N PHE A 131 3.05 -13.64 -5.92
CA PHE A 131 4.21 -14.29 -6.50
C PHE A 131 4.13 -15.82 -6.46
N PHE A 132 3.80 -16.41 -5.31
CA PHE A 132 3.79 -17.87 -5.14
C PHE A 132 2.56 -18.55 -5.75
N GLU A 133 1.42 -17.87 -5.79
CA GLU A 133 0.17 -18.44 -6.29
C GLU A 133 -0.10 -18.11 -7.77
N GLN A 134 0.49 -17.05 -8.31
CA GLN A 134 0.21 -16.59 -9.68
C GLN A 134 1.44 -16.62 -10.59
N VAL A 135 2.57 -16.10 -10.12
CA VAL A 135 3.79 -16.07 -10.96
C VAL A 135 4.44 -17.45 -11.06
N LYS A 136 4.58 -18.16 -9.94
CA LYS A 136 5.21 -19.50 -9.91
C LYS A 136 4.48 -20.54 -10.79
N PRO A 137 3.14 -20.59 -10.82
CA PRO A 137 2.41 -21.47 -11.73
C PRO A 137 2.39 -20.98 -13.20
N GLY A 138 2.82 -19.75 -13.47
CA GLY A 138 2.84 -19.16 -14.81
C GLY A 138 1.54 -18.49 -15.24
N ASN A 139 0.69 -18.08 -14.29
CA ASN A 139 -0.58 -17.37 -14.59
C ASN A 139 -0.33 -15.91 -14.98
N ILE A 140 0.71 -15.27 -14.43
CA ILE A 140 1.15 -13.91 -14.76
C ILE A 140 2.68 -13.86 -14.79
N ASP A 141 3.24 -12.86 -15.49
CA ASP A 141 4.68 -12.63 -15.51
C ASP A 141 5.17 -11.91 -14.23
N LYS A 142 6.45 -12.08 -13.91
CA LYS A 142 7.12 -11.37 -12.80
C LYS A 142 7.00 -9.86 -12.92
N SER A 143 7.04 -9.32 -14.14
CA SER A 143 6.93 -7.89 -14.41
C SER A 143 5.55 -7.33 -14.06
N GLU A 144 4.52 -8.17 -13.91
CA GLU A 144 3.17 -7.74 -13.58
C GLU A 144 2.96 -7.54 -12.07
N VAL A 145 3.82 -8.10 -11.21
CA VAL A 145 3.66 -8.02 -9.74
C VAL A 145 3.75 -6.59 -9.24
N VAL A 146 4.70 -5.79 -9.75
CA VAL A 146 4.89 -4.40 -9.31
C VAL A 146 3.72 -3.50 -9.74
N PRO A 147 3.30 -3.46 -11.01
CA PRO A 147 2.10 -2.73 -11.42
C PRO A 147 0.85 -3.14 -10.65
N PHE A 148 0.72 -4.43 -10.35
CA PHE A 148 -0.41 -4.96 -9.61
C PHE A 148 -0.39 -4.55 -8.14
N ALA A 149 0.77 -4.57 -7.47
CA ALA A 149 0.92 -4.04 -6.12
C ALA A 149 0.71 -2.52 -6.06
N PHE A 150 1.19 -1.80 -7.08
CA PHE A 150 1.01 -0.35 -7.18
C PHE A 150 -0.46 0.04 -7.34
N LEU A 151 -1.23 -0.70 -8.14
CA LEU A 151 -2.67 -0.46 -8.28
C LEU A 151 -3.39 -0.47 -6.92
N LEU A 152 -3.00 -1.34 -6.00
CA LEU A 152 -3.64 -1.45 -4.68
C LEU A 152 -3.30 -0.28 -3.74
N LEU A 153 -2.39 0.62 -4.13
CA LEU A 153 -2.02 1.82 -3.37
C LEU A 153 -2.79 3.08 -3.81
N VAL A 154 -3.47 3.04 -4.95
CA VAL A 154 -4.13 4.19 -5.59
C VAL A 154 -5.61 4.26 -5.24
#